data_AF-A0A534TPR4-F1
#
_entry.id   AF-A0A534TPR4-F1
#
_cell.length_a   1.000
_cell.length_b   1.000
_cell.length_c   1.000
_cell.angle_alpha   90.00
_cell.angle_beta   90.00
_cell.angle_gamma   90.00
#
_symmetry.space_group_name_H-M   'P 1'
#
loop_
_entity.id
_entity.type
_entity.pdbx_description
1 polymer ?
#
loop_
_entity_poly.entity_id
_entity_poly.type
_entity_poly.pdbx_seq_one_letter_code
_entity_poly.pdbx_strand_id
1 'polypeptide(L)'
;MRKLLALPLVAAVACGGGFKDDARDAMPSKEAISMGSPSSQQASSTSSGDAITQNSTAGQQSPFWGLTVGVAVVFNVPTAAFLDLLRHVVEDYEPTSCDATSCTWQGSGPLDRLDYKLVVSRDGDGVSFDWSLSGAVKPGTTYVTFATGVAKPGPQRHHGSGNFQIDFDKMATLGIAGNATGLMQVTSYSNVGPAQLGVTFLGANDNDHPGQKNNVVYSYKNDTSGGGDLDFAMHNTTSGDRFAVHSRWKNDGRGRADVTALPTGYTSISVSECWGAAPFNVVYFTSTEKAAIAFWAGPDSGAEAQCAYSPADPSEMTAP
;
A
#
# COMPACT_ATOMS: atom_id res chain seq x y z
N MET A 1 -57.39 -35.21 30.39
CA MET A 1 -57.45 -34.29 29.22
C MET A 1 -57.79 -32.91 29.79
N ARG A 2 -56.99 -31.85 29.73
CA ARG A 2 -56.20 -31.25 28.65
C ARG A 2 -54.86 -30.71 29.20
N LYS A 3 -53.84 -30.78 28.37
CA LYS A 3 -52.44 -30.43 28.64
C LYS A 3 -52.26 -28.91 28.66
N LEU A 4 -51.49 -28.43 29.65
CA LEU A 4 -50.86 -27.12 29.68
C LEU A 4 -49.85 -27.04 28.52
N LEU A 5 -50.02 -26.06 27.64
CA LEU A 5 -49.01 -25.64 26.66
C LEU A 5 -48.30 -24.42 27.24
N ALA A 6 -47.24 -24.67 28.00
CA ALA A 6 -46.25 -23.65 28.31
C ALA A 6 -45.37 -23.49 27.07
N LEU A 7 -45.45 -22.34 26.39
CA LEU A 7 -44.46 -21.93 25.41
C LEU A 7 -43.13 -21.70 26.14
N PRO A 8 -42.03 -22.41 25.83
CA PRO A 8 -40.72 -21.97 26.24
C PRO A 8 -40.37 -20.74 25.41
N LEU A 9 -40.28 -19.59 26.05
CA LEU A 9 -39.56 -18.44 25.53
C LEU A 9 -38.09 -18.89 25.43
N VAL A 10 -37.67 -19.32 24.25
CA VAL A 10 -36.25 -19.49 23.94
C VAL A 10 -35.68 -18.08 23.89
N ALA A 11 -35.09 -17.65 25.01
CA ALA A 11 -34.18 -16.52 25.00
C ALA A 11 -33.03 -16.90 24.06
N ALA A 12 -33.04 -16.34 22.86
CA ALA A 12 -31.89 -16.34 21.97
C ALA A 12 -30.81 -15.50 22.66
N VAL A 13 -30.00 -16.17 23.49
CA VAL A 13 -28.66 -15.67 23.80
C VAL A 13 -27.95 -15.73 22.46
N ALA A 14 -27.81 -14.57 21.80
CA ALA A 14 -26.88 -14.46 20.71
C ALA A 14 -25.52 -14.88 21.29
N CYS A 15 -25.05 -16.06 20.91
CA CYS A 15 -23.66 -16.47 21.06
C CYS A 15 -22.83 -15.53 20.16
N GLY A 16 -22.71 -14.27 20.57
CA GLY A 16 -21.66 -13.40 20.08
C GLY A 16 -20.34 -13.97 20.60
N GLY A 17 -19.39 -14.21 19.70
CA GLY A 17 -18.02 -14.51 20.09
C GLY A 17 -17.54 -13.48 21.12
N GLY A 18 -16.64 -13.89 22.00
CA GLY A 18 -16.09 -12.94 22.97
C GLY A 18 -15.35 -11.81 22.24
N PHE A 19 -15.08 -10.69 22.93
CA PHE A 19 -14.29 -9.57 22.37
C PHE A 19 -13.00 -10.03 21.68
N LYS A 20 -12.37 -11.10 22.20
CA LYS A 20 -11.22 -11.77 21.59
C LYS A 20 -11.48 -12.25 20.15
N ASP A 21 -12.61 -12.90 19.90
CA ASP A 21 -12.95 -13.43 18.58
C ASP A 21 -13.30 -12.28 17.62
N ASP A 22 -14.04 -11.28 18.10
CA ASP A 22 -14.30 -10.04 17.37
C ASP A 22 -12.99 -9.33 16.96
N ALA A 23 -12.03 -9.21 17.89
CA ALA A 23 -10.74 -8.58 17.65
C ALA A 23 -9.89 -9.39 16.64
N ARG A 24 -9.95 -10.72 16.68
CA ARG A 24 -9.27 -11.60 15.69
C ARG A 24 -9.85 -11.43 14.30
N ASP A 25 -11.17 -11.35 14.19
CA ASP A 25 -11.87 -11.22 12.92
C ASP A 25 -11.72 -9.82 12.31
N ALA A 26 -11.52 -8.81 13.17
CA ALA A 26 -11.25 -7.44 12.78
C ALA A 26 -9.88 -7.22 12.15
N MET A 27 -8.88 -8.03 12.53
CA MET A 27 -7.52 -7.84 12.03
C MET A 27 -7.45 -8.17 10.53
N PRO A 28 -6.95 -7.23 9.71
CA PRO A 28 -6.86 -7.41 8.27
C PRO A 28 -5.79 -8.44 7.91
N SER A 29 -5.89 -9.04 6.73
CA SER A 29 -4.89 -9.98 6.19
C SER A 29 -4.33 -9.56 4.85
N LYS A 30 -3.35 -10.30 4.32
CA LYS A 30 -2.82 -10.07 2.96
C LYS A 30 -3.89 -10.20 1.88
N GLU A 31 -4.94 -10.99 2.09
CA GLU A 31 -6.11 -11.07 1.19
C GLU A 31 -6.86 -9.72 1.13
N ALA A 32 -6.56 -8.80 2.05
CA ALA A 32 -6.97 -7.41 1.99
C ALA A 32 -6.24 -6.53 0.98
N ILE A 33 -5.12 -7.00 0.45
CA ILE A 33 -4.28 -6.26 -0.50
C ILE A 33 -3.81 -7.22 -1.59
N SER A 34 -4.59 -8.26 -1.93
CA SER A 34 -4.42 -9.01 -3.18
C SER A 34 -4.86 -8.11 -4.34
N MET A 35 -4.11 -7.03 -4.54
CA MET A 35 -4.29 -5.99 -5.53
C MET A 35 -4.07 -6.64 -6.89
N GLY A 36 -4.85 -6.23 -7.89
CA GLY A 36 -4.78 -6.73 -9.26
C GLY A 36 -3.52 -6.27 -9.99
N SER A 37 -2.34 -6.39 -9.37
CA SER A 37 -1.08 -6.26 -10.07
C SER A 37 -1.11 -7.25 -11.24
N PRO A 38 -0.77 -6.82 -12.46
CA PRO A 38 -0.48 -7.75 -13.55
C PRO A 38 0.41 -8.88 -13.01
N SER A 39 0.02 -10.12 -13.28
CA SER A 39 0.57 -11.32 -12.64
C SER A 39 2.09 -11.26 -12.50
N SER A 40 2.56 -11.34 -11.26
CA SER A 40 3.94 -11.15 -10.79
C SER A 40 4.99 -12.12 -11.35
N GLN A 41 4.65 -12.99 -12.30
CA GLN A 41 5.59 -13.98 -12.85
C GLN A 41 6.67 -13.40 -13.78
N GLN A 42 6.66 -12.10 -14.06
CA GLN A 42 7.68 -11.43 -14.90
C GLN A 42 8.25 -10.13 -14.31
N ALA A 43 7.92 -9.78 -13.06
CA ALA A 43 8.52 -8.62 -12.40
C ALA A 43 9.94 -8.97 -11.93
N SER A 44 10.89 -8.91 -12.86
CA SER A 44 12.31 -8.86 -12.54
C SER A 44 12.51 -7.72 -11.54
N SER A 45 13.17 -8.03 -10.42
CA SER A 45 13.59 -7.08 -9.38
C SER A 45 14.30 -5.89 -10.00
N THR A 46 13.53 -4.85 -10.30
CA THR A 46 14.04 -3.53 -10.67
C THR A 46 13.85 -2.70 -9.43
N SER A 47 14.96 -2.42 -8.76
CA SER A 47 15.06 -1.37 -7.75
C SER A 47 14.39 -0.12 -8.32
N SER A 48 13.58 0.54 -7.52
CA SER A 48 12.80 1.73 -7.85
C SER A 48 13.63 3.00 -8.13
N GLY A 49 14.85 2.83 -8.65
CA GLY A 49 15.73 3.90 -9.13
C GLY A 49 16.85 3.44 -10.07
N ASP A 50 17.03 2.13 -10.31
CA ASP A 50 17.99 1.63 -11.30
C ASP A 50 17.26 1.04 -12.53
N ALA A 51 17.39 1.80 -13.62
CA ALA A 51 17.26 1.38 -15.02
C ALA A 51 15.85 1.22 -15.64
N ILE A 52 15.11 2.34 -15.74
CA ILE A 52 14.41 2.63 -17.02
C ILE A 52 15.51 2.95 -18.04
N THR A 53 16.02 1.91 -18.70
CA THR A 53 16.95 2.06 -19.81
C THR A 53 16.18 1.94 -21.12
N GLN A 54 16.33 2.95 -21.97
CA GLN A 54 15.86 3.07 -23.36
C GLN A 54 14.64 3.96 -23.61
N ASN A 55 14.73 4.70 -24.70
CA ASN A 55 13.68 5.54 -25.28
C ASN A 55 12.41 4.71 -25.49
N SER A 56 11.29 5.23 -25.01
CA SER A 56 9.94 4.74 -25.27
C SER A 56 9.61 4.74 -26.76
N THR A 57 9.90 3.63 -27.42
CA THR A 57 9.76 3.47 -28.87
C THR A 57 8.65 2.47 -29.17
N ALA A 58 7.78 2.80 -30.11
CA ALA A 58 6.63 1.99 -30.47
C ALA A 58 7.09 0.61 -30.95
N GLY A 59 6.40 -0.43 -30.47
CA GLY A 59 6.75 -1.83 -30.71
C GLY A 59 7.80 -2.41 -29.76
N GLN A 60 8.48 -1.60 -28.93
CA GLN A 60 9.33 -2.08 -27.84
C GLN A 60 8.52 -2.30 -26.56
N GLN A 61 9.08 -3.04 -25.60
CA GLN A 61 8.46 -3.21 -24.29
C GLN A 61 8.27 -1.85 -23.60
N SER A 62 7.10 -1.65 -22.97
CA SER A 62 6.73 -0.40 -22.30
C SER A 62 7.49 -0.20 -20.99
N PRO A 63 8.35 0.83 -20.87
CA PRO A 63 8.95 1.19 -19.59
C PRO A 63 7.93 1.71 -18.59
N PHE A 64 6.85 2.39 -19.02
CA PHE A 64 5.85 2.94 -18.10
C PHE A 64 4.90 1.87 -17.56
N TRP A 65 4.65 0.80 -18.32
CA TRP A 65 4.06 -0.42 -17.78
C TRP A 65 4.93 -0.99 -16.65
N GLY A 66 6.25 -1.08 -16.88
CA GLY A 66 7.21 -1.55 -15.88
C GLY A 66 7.22 -0.68 -14.62
N LEU A 67 7.25 0.64 -14.77
CA LEU A 67 7.14 1.61 -13.67
C LEU A 67 5.84 1.42 -12.88
N THR A 68 4.71 1.28 -13.58
CA THR A 68 3.38 1.08 -12.96
C THR A 68 3.37 -0.16 -12.08
N VAL A 69 3.87 -1.28 -12.61
CA VAL A 69 3.97 -2.54 -11.85
C VAL A 69 4.95 -2.41 -10.68
N GLY A 70 6.11 -1.80 -10.91
CA GLY A 70 7.14 -1.60 -9.88
C GLY A 70 6.63 -0.79 -8.70
N VAL A 71 6.01 0.37 -8.97
CA VAL A 71 5.42 1.24 -7.93
C VAL A 71 4.32 0.51 -7.18
N ALA A 72 3.41 -0.18 -7.90
CA ALA A 72 2.36 -0.95 -7.25
C ALA A 72 2.94 -2.01 -6.31
N VAL A 73 3.96 -2.75 -6.72
CA VAL A 73 4.62 -3.77 -5.87
C VAL A 73 5.25 -3.15 -4.63
N VAL A 74 5.96 -2.02 -4.77
CA VAL A 74 6.67 -1.34 -3.67
C VAL A 74 5.74 -0.93 -2.53
N PHE A 75 4.53 -0.47 -2.82
CA PHE A 75 3.57 -0.08 -1.77
C PHE A 75 2.66 -1.21 -1.35
N ASN A 76 2.15 -2.00 -2.29
CA ASN A 76 1.12 -2.99 -2.00
C ASN A 76 1.67 -4.17 -1.22
N VAL A 77 2.84 -4.69 -1.62
CA VAL A 77 3.38 -5.93 -1.03
C VAL A 77 3.83 -5.73 0.41
N PRO A 78 4.61 -4.69 0.77
CA PRO A 78 4.97 -4.46 2.17
C PRO A 78 3.77 -4.14 3.06
N THR A 79 2.79 -3.40 2.54
CA THR A 79 1.54 -3.14 3.26
C THR A 79 0.80 -4.45 3.52
N ALA A 80 0.67 -5.31 2.52
CA ALA A 80 0.04 -6.63 2.66
C ALA A 80 0.77 -7.50 3.69
N ALA A 81 2.11 -7.54 3.64
CA ALA A 81 2.93 -8.30 4.57
C ALA A 81 2.82 -7.78 6.01
N PHE A 82 2.72 -6.48 6.21
CA PHE A 82 2.52 -5.89 7.53
C PHE A 82 1.14 -6.25 8.11
N LEU A 83 0.07 -6.21 7.30
CA LEU A 83 -1.25 -6.67 7.74
C LEU A 83 -1.25 -8.18 8.05
N ASP A 84 -0.55 -8.98 7.25
CA ASP A 84 -0.37 -10.42 7.49
C ASP A 84 0.33 -10.69 8.84
N LEU A 85 1.33 -9.88 9.20
CA LEU A 85 1.99 -9.95 10.50
C LEU A 85 0.99 -9.71 11.65
N LEU A 86 0.11 -8.70 11.53
CA LEU A 86 -0.91 -8.44 12.55
C LEU A 86 -1.86 -9.64 12.70
N ARG A 87 -2.29 -10.25 11.58
CA ARG A 87 -3.09 -11.48 11.60
C ARG A 87 -2.35 -12.60 12.34
N HIS A 88 -1.10 -12.87 11.99
CA HIS A 88 -0.31 -13.94 12.62
C HIS A 88 -0.18 -13.73 14.14
N VAL A 89 -0.01 -12.48 14.60
CA VAL A 89 0.03 -12.19 16.05
C VAL A 89 -1.28 -12.57 16.74
N VAL A 90 -2.44 -12.25 16.17
CA VAL A 90 -3.73 -12.51 16.82
C VAL A 90 -4.23 -13.95 16.67
N GLU A 91 -3.84 -14.65 15.60
CA GLU A 91 -4.27 -16.02 15.31
C GLU A 91 -3.35 -17.08 15.94
N ASP A 92 -2.04 -16.91 15.84
CA ASP A 92 -1.08 -17.94 16.25
C ASP A 92 -0.79 -17.91 17.76
N TYR A 93 -1.12 -16.81 18.43
CA TYR A 93 -0.89 -16.62 19.86
C TYR A 93 -2.18 -16.41 20.64
N GLU A 94 -2.16 -16.91 21.87
CA GLU A 94 -3.18 -16.57 22.85
C GLU A 94 -2.85 -15.22 23.49
N PRO A 95 -3.86 -14.35 23.70
CA PRO A 95 -3.64 -13.07 24.36
C PRO A 95 -3.16 -13.30 25.79
N THR A 96 -2.20 -12.50 26.23
CA THR A 96 -1.68 -12.53 27.60
C THR A 96 -2.66 -11.88 28.58
N SER A 97 -3.51 -10.99 28.11
CA SER A 97 -4.65 -10.44 28.85
C SER A 97 -5.80 -10.06 27.91
N CYS A 98 -7.04 -10.21 28.38
CA CYS A 98 -8.23 -9.73 27.69
C CYS A 98 -9.30 -9.33 28.71
N ASP A 99 -10.05 -8.28 28.38
CA ASP A 99 -11.29 -7.90 29.04
C ASP A 99 -12.42 -7.72 28.00
N ALA A 100 -13.52 -7.06 28.40
CA ALA A 100 -14.69 -6.87 27.53
C ALA A 100 -14.46 -5.91 26.34
N THR A 101 -13.38 -5.14 26.38
CA THR A 101 -13.13 -4.01 25.47
C THR A 101 -11.72 -3.98 24.89
N SER A 102 -10.79 -4.77 25.44
CA SER A 102 -9.39 -4.78 25.03
C SER A 102 -8.75 -6.16 25.20
N CYS A 103 -7.81 -6.48 24.31
CA CYS A 103 -6.97 -7.66 24.37
C CYS A 103 -5.52 -7.26 24.08
N THR A 104 -4.59 -7.91 24.78
CA THR A 104 -3.15 -7.76 24.60
C THR A 104 -2.53 -9.10 24.23
N TRP A 105 -1.79 -9.11 23.13
CA TRP A 105 -0.90 -10.20 22.73
C TRP A 105 0.53 -9.75 22.98
N GLN A 106 1.30 -10.54 23.71
CA GLN A 106 2.69 -10.22 24.01
C GLN A 106 3.54 -11.48 23.93
N GLY A 107 4.69 -11.36 23.29
CA GLY A 107 5.66 -12.44 23.19
C GLY A 107 6.51 -12.34 21.93
N SER A 108 7.39 -13.30 21.78
CA SER A 108 8.21 -13.51 20.59
C SER A 108 8.87 -14.89 20.65
N GLY A 109 9.44 -15.34 19.54
CA GLY A 109 10.21 -16.58 19.45
C GLY A 109 11.54 -16.51 20.21
N PRO A 110 12.17 -17.67 20.51
CA PRO A 110 13.41 -17.74 21.27
C PRO A 110 14.60 -17.06 20.57
N LEU A 111 14.60 -17.00 19.24
CA LEU A 111 15.65 -16.38 18.43
C LEU A 111 15.32 -14.93 18.02
N ASP A 112 14.15 -14.44 18.36
CA ASP A 112 13.73 -13.09 18.00
C ASP A 112 14.45 -12.08 18.88
N ARG A 113 15.02 -11.05 18.25
CA ARG A 113 15.69 -9.94 18.94
C ARG A 113 14.72 -9.07 19.73
N LEU A 114 13.47 -8.97 19.28
CA LEU A 114 12.43 -8.16 19.89
C LEU A 114 11.40 -9.04 20.57
N ASP A 115 10.91 -8.57 21.72
CA ASP A 115 9.59 -8.94 22.21
C ASP A 115 8.55 -7.98 21.63
N TYR A 116 7.46 -8.53 21.08
CA TYR A 116 6.37 -7.75 20.54
C TYR A 116 5.22 -7.64 21.53
N LYS A 117 4.49 -6.54 21.45
CA LYS A 117 3.22 -6.34 22.15
C LYS A 117 2.22 -5.69 21.20
N LEU A 118 1.13 -6.37 20.93
CA LEU A 118 -0.03 -5.87 20.20
C LEU A 118 -1.17 -5.66 21.18
N VAL A 119 -1.71 -4.45 21.23
CA VAL A 119 -2.92 -4.12 21.99
C VAL A 119 -4.02 -3.79 20.99
N VAL A 120 -5.19 -4.41 21.14
CA VAL A 120 -6.38 -4.14 20.33
C VAL A 120 -7.53 -3.77 21.25
N SER A 121 -8.21 -2.65 20.99
CA SER A 121 -9.36 -2.18 21.74
C SER A 121 -10.52 -1.79 20.83
N ARG A 122 -11.75 -1.82 21.35
CA ARG A 122 -12.92 -1.31 20.62
C ARG A 122 -12.80 0.21 20.45
N ASP A 123 -12.95 0.69 19.22
CA ASP A 123 -12.99 2.12 18.92
C ASP A 123 -14.32 2.74 19.43
N GLY A 124 -14.34 4.06 19.56
CA GLY A 124 -15.48 4.83 20.07
C GLY A 124 -16.75 4.72 19.22
N ASP A 125 -16.64 4.28 17.96
CA ASP A 125 -17.79 4.01 17.09
C ASP A 125 -18.50 2.66 17.41
N GLY A 126 -17.90 1.83 18.27
CA GLY A 126 -18.43 0.54 18.70
C GLY A 126 -18.29 -0.60 17.68
N VAL A 127 -17.80 -0.31 16.46
CA VAL A 127 -17.72 -1.25 15.33
C VAL A 127 -16.28 -1.48 14.87
N SER A 128 -15.45 -0.44 14.94
CA SER A 128 -14.04 -0.45 14.57
C SER A 128 -13.17 -0.82 15.77
N PHE A 129 -11.90 -1.14 15.49
CA PHE A 129 -10.92 -1.57 16.47
C PHE A 129 -9.66 -0.73 16.33
N ASP A 130 -9.30 -0.03 17.40
CA ASP A 130 -8.01 0.58 17.55
C ASP A 130 -6.97 -0.49 17.84
N TRP A 131 -5.77 -0.34 17.28
CA TRP A 131 -4.66 -1.21 17.61
C TRP A 131 -3.33 -0.46 17.68
N SER A 132 -2.43 -0.98 18.50
CA SER A 132 -1.05 -0.49 18.62
C SER A 132 -0.06 -1.63 18.72
N LEU A 133 0.99 -1.57 17.90
CA LEU A 133 2.09 -2.51 17.91
C LEU A 133 3.34 -1.84 18.48
N SER A 134 3.91 -2.47 19.49
CA SER A 134 5.13 -2.05 20.16
C SER A 134 6.17 -3.16 20.16
N GLY A 135 7.44 -2.78 20.26
CA GLY A 135 8.57 -3.71 20.42
C GLY A 135 9.50 -3.31 21.57
N ALA A 136 10.16 -4.29 22.16
CA ALA A 136 11.22 -4.10 23.15
C ALA A 136 12.43 -4.98 22.79
N VAL A 137 13.64 -4.40 22.76
CA VAL A 137 14.87 -5.17 22.52
C VAL A 137 15.16 -6.06 23.73
N LYS A 138 15.21 -7.38 23.54
CA LYS A 138 15.49 -8.32 24.62
C LYS A 138 16.88 -8.06 25.25
N PRO A 139 17.03 -8.20 26.57
CA PRO A 139 16.02 -8.58 27.58
C PRO A 139 15.21 -7.39 28.14
N GLY A 140 15.19 -6.26 27.45
CA GLY A 140 14.53 -5.03 27.89
C GLY A 140 13.01 -5.14 28.00
N THR A 141 12.45 -4.38 28.93
CA THR A 141 11.01 -4.33 29.21
C THR A 141 10.35 -3.03 28.72
N THR A 142 11.12 -2.10 28.17
CA THR A 142 10.62 -0.83 27.64
C THR A 142 10.11 -1.02 26.23
N TYR A 143 8.78 -1.02 26.08
CA TYR A 143 8.11 -1.11 24.79
C TYR A 143 8.03 0.25 24.11
N VAL A 144 8.50 0.31 22.87
CA VAL A 144 8.35 1.48 21.99
C VAL A 144 7.27 1.16 20.97
N THR A 145 6.17 1.94 20.99
CA THR A 145 5.14 1.87 19.94
C THR A 145 5.69 2.46 18.66
N PHE A 146 5.61 1.70 17.58
CA PHE A 146 6.08 2.11 16.26
C PHE A 146 5.02 1.94 15.17
N ALA A 147 3.90 1.28 15.45
CA ALA A 147 2.76 1.28 14.55
C ALA A 147 1.44 1.36 15.31
N THR A 148 0.48 2.08 14.73
CA THR A 148 -0.87 2.27 15.27
C THR A 148 -1.87 2.34 14.14
N GLY A 149 -3.09 1.91 14.34
CA GLY A 149 -4.12 2.05 13.33
C GLY A 149 -5.52 1.73 13.83
N VAL A 150 -6.45 1.82 12.88
CA VAL A 150 -7.86 1.46 13.05
C VAL A 150 -8.19 0.40 12.01
N ALA A 151 -8.83 -0.67 12.46
CA ALA A 151 -9.36 -1.73 11.60
C ALA A 151 -10.87 -1.80 11.72
N LYS A 152 -11.56 -1.84 10.59
CA LYS A 152 -13.00 -2.01 10.49
C LYS A 152 -13.27 -3.37 9.84
N PRO A 153 -13.88 -4.32 10.57
CA PRO A 153 -14.24 -5.62 10.02
C PRO A 153 -15.20 -5.46 8.84
N GLY A 154 -15.02 -6.31 7.84
CA GLY A 154 -15.92 -6.50 6.72
C GLY A 154 -16.90 -7.66 6.97
N PRO A 155 -17.76 -7.97 5.98
CA PRO A 155 -18.72 -9.06 6.08
C PRO A 155 -18.08 -10.46 6.05
N GLN A 156 -16.82 -10.56 5.63
CA GLN A 156 -16.03 -11.79 5.62
C GLN A 156 -14.86 -11.65 6.59
N ARG A 157 -14.52 -12.74 7.28
CA ARG A 157 -13.38 -12.80 8.22
C ARG A 157 -12.09 -12.37 7.50
N HIS A 158 -11.30 -11.49 8.13
CA HIS A 158 -10.07 -10.91 7.55
C HIS A 158 -10.25 -10.05 6.29
N HIS A 159 -11.48 -9.81 5.88
CA HIS A 159 -11.81 -8.73 4.96
C HIS A 159 -12.24 -7.53 5.78
N GLY A 160 -11.80 -6.35 5.40
CA GLY A 160 -12.03 -5.14 6.15
C GLY A 160 -11.46 -3.91 5.46
N SER A 161 -11.50 -2.81 6.19
CA SER A 161 -10.95 -1.54 5.77
C SER A 161 -10.33 -0.85 6.96
N GLY A 162 -9.52 0.16 6.73
CA GLY A 162 -8.95 0.92 7.83
C GLY A 162 -7.87 1.86 7.40
N ASN A 163 -7.11 2.31 8.38
CA ASN A 163 -5.95 3.16 8.20
C ASN A 163 -4.91 2.79 9.27
N PHE A 164 -3.65 3.09 9.01
CA PHE A 164 -2.60 2.91 10.00
C PHE A 164 -1.38 3.73 9.67
N GLN A 165 -0.46 3.81 10.63
CA GLN A 165 0.83 4.44 10.43
C GLN A 165 1.95 3.57 11.00
N ILE A 166 3.13 3.67 10.39
CA ILE A 166 4.38 3.06 10.82
C ILE A 166 5.43 4.16 10.94
N ASP A 167 5.98 4.32 12.14
CA ASP A 167 7.03 5.27 12.48
C ASP A 167 8.38 4.54 12.44
N PHE A 168 9.10 4.74 11.34
CA PHE A 168 10.41 4.11 11.12
C PHE A 168 11.50 4.72 12.00
N ASP A 169 11.34 5.97 12.44
CA ASP A 169 12.28 6.59 13.38
C ASP A 169 12.17 5.93 14.76
N LYS A 170 10.96 5.53 15.19
CA LYS A 170 10.77 4.69 16.39
C LYS A 170 11.35 3.28 16.19
N MET A 171 11.11 2.66 15.03
CA MET A 171 11.73 1.36 14.70
C MET A 171 13.27 1.43 14.72
N ALA A 172 13.86 2.57 14.34
CA ALA A 172 15.32 2.77 14.36
C ALA A 172 15.88 2.74 15.79
N THR A 173 15.14 3.24 16.79
CA THR A 173 15.54 3.12 18.21
C THR A 173 15.61 1.67 18.71
N LEU A 174 14.86 0.78 18.07
CA LEU A 174 14.87 -0.66 18.31
C LEU A 174 15.90 -1.41 17.41
N GLY A 175 16.52 -0.70 16.46
CA GLY A 175 17.48 -1.23 15.51
C GLY A 175 16.87 -2.21 14.50
N ILE A 176 15.59 -2.04 14.14
CA ILE A 176 14.85 -2.89 13.19
C ILE A 176 14.34 -2.17 11.94
N ALA A 177 14.58 -0.86 11.82
CA ALA A 177 14.13 -0.09 10.65
C ALA A 177 14.95 -0.36 9.37
N GLY A 178 16.11 -1.02 9.48
CA GLY A 178 17.05 -1.13 8.37
C GLY A 178 17.51 0.27 7.93
N ASN A 179 17.32 0.59 6.65
CA ASN A 179 17.57 1.91 6.05
C ASN A 179 16.32 2.80 6.00
N ALA A 180 15.14 2.32 6.39
CA ALA A 180 13.92 3.11 6.38
C ALA A 180 13.94 4.19 7.47
N THR A 181 13.36 5.36 7.17
CA THR A 181 13.26 6.50 8.09
C THR A 181 11.95 7.22 7.89
N GLY A 182 11.55 8.04 8.87
CA GLY A 182 10.36 8.87 8.78
C GLY A 182 9.07 8.11 9.08
N LEU A 183 7.96 8.56 8.49
CA LEU A 183 6.61 8.11 8.83
C LEU A 183 5.84 7.69 7.58
N MET A 184 5.43 6.43 7.52
CA MET A 184 4.47 5.96 6.52
C MET A 184 3.08 5.93 7.12
N GLN A 185 2.13 6.59 6.45
CA GLN A 185 0.72 6.65 6.80
C GLN A 185 -0.08 6.01 5.69
N VAL A 186 -0.69 4.86 5.98
CA VAL A 186 -1.73 4.28 5.15
C VAL A 186 -3.02 5.01 5.47
N THR A 187 -3.39 5.97 4.63
CA THR A 187 -4.56 6.84 4.82
C THR A 187 -5.86 6.07 4.62
N SER A 188 -5.84 5.05 3.76
CA SER A 188 -6.93 4.10 3.62
C SER A 188 -6.44 2.78 3.02
N TYR A 189 -6.98 1.67 3.50
CA TYR A 189 -6.97 0.39 2.79
C TYR A 189 -8.38 -0.19 2.81
N SER A 190 -8.77 -0.93 1.78
CA SER A 190 -10.01 -1.71 1.78
C SER A 190 -9.93 -2.87 0.80
N ASN A 191 -10.48 -4.01 1.20
CA ASN A 191 -10.87 -5.11 0.31
C ASN A 191 -12.36 -5.47 0.40
N VAL A 192 -13.15 -4.61 1.04
CA VAL A 192 -14.60 -4.69 1.00
C VAL A 192 -15.06 -3.89 -0.22
N GLY A 193 -15.28 -4.59 -1.34
CA GLY A 193 -15.51 -3.97 -2.64
C GLY A 193 -14.24 -3.92 -3.50
N PRO A 194 -14.10 -2.95 -4.44
CA PRO A 194 -12.87 -2.79 -5.18
C PRO A 194 -11.69 -2.51 -4.23
N ALA A 195 -10.61 -3.27 -4.39
CA ALA A 195 -9.42 -3.08 -3.58
C ALA A 195 -8.86 -1.67 -3.75
N GLN A 196 -8.50 -1.02 -2.66
CA GLN A 196 -7.87 0.29 -2.68
C GLN A 196 -6.79 0.42 -1.61
N LEU A 197 -5.80 1.25 -1.89
CA LEU A 197 -4.74 1.62 -0.96
C LEU A 197 -4.38 3.09 -1.18
N GLY A 198 -4.31 3.85 -0.09
CA GLY A 198 -3.76 5.21 -0.07
C GLY A 198 -2.62 5.28 0.94
N VAL A 199 -1.49 5.82 0.53
CA VAL A 199 -0.27 5.94 1.34
C VAL A 199 0.30 7.34 1.22
N THR A 200 0.78 7.88 2.33
CA THR A 200 1.65 9.04 2.40
C THR A 200 2.89 8.64 3.19
N PHE A 201 4.08 8.78 2.63
CA PHE A 201 5.34 8.49 3.30
C PHE A 201 6.17 9.77 3.37
N LEU A 202 6.42 10.24 4.59
CA LEU A 202 7.23 11.42 4.86
C LEU A 202 8.64 11.02 5.28
N GLY A 203 9.65 11.62 4.64
CA GLY A 203 11.06 11.48 5.03
C GLY A 203 11.71 10.14 4.69
N ALA A 204 11.28 9.47 3.62
CA ALA A 204 11.92 8.25 3.13
C ALA A 204 13.34 8.53 2.63
N ASN A 205 14.28 7.64 2.93
CA ASN A 205 15.64 7.74 2.39
C ASN A 205 15.66 7.42 0.89
N ASP A 206 16.43 8.18 0.13
CA ASP A 206 16.87 7.77 -1.21
C ASP A 206 18.10 6.86 -1.08
N ASN A 207 17.98 5.63 -1.56
CA ASN A 207 19.07 4.65 -1.51
C ASN A 207 20.11 4.87 -2.61
N ASP A 208 19.69 5.46 -3.73
CA ASP A 208 20.55 5.70 -4.89
C ASP A 208 21.29 7.04 -4.74
N HIS A 209 20.72 7.96 -3.95
CA HIS A 209 21.33 9.24 -3.58
C HIS A 209 21.45 9.42 -2.05
N PRO A 210 22.47 8.83 -1.41
CA PRO A 210 22.65 8.92 0.03
C PRO A 210 22.59 10.35 0.57
N GLY A 211 21.76 10.56 1.59
CA GLY A 211 21.53 11.87 2.21
C GLY A 211 20.35 12.66 1.61
N GLN A 212 19.76 12.19 0.51
CA GLN A 212 18.51 12.75 0.00
C GLN A 212 17.28 12.13 0.66
N LYS A 213 16.22 12.92 0.74
CA LYS A 213 14.97 12.57 1.43
C LYS A 213 13.77 12.81 0.52
N ASN A 214 12.92 11.80 0.41
CA ASN A 214 11.72 11.83 -0.40
C ASN A 214 10.46 11.81 0.47
N ASN A 215 9.55 12.72 0.18
CA ASN A 215 8.15 12.57 0.55
C ASN A 215 7.43 11.92 -0.63
N VAL A 216 6.51 11.00 -0.34
CA VAL A 216 5.81 10.21 -1.34
C VAL A 216 4.34 10.16 -1.01
N VAL A 217 3.50 10.24 -2.03
CA VAL A 217 2.08 9.91 -1.96
C VAL A 217 1.83 8.82 -3.01
N TYR A 218 1.00 7.84 -2.65
CA TYR A 218 0.58 6.76 -3.52
C TYR A 218 -0.90 6.51 -3.31
N SER A 219 -1.65 6.36 -4.40
CA SER A 219 -2.99 5.81 -4.33
C SER A 219 -3.24 4.81 -5.43
N TYR A 220 -3.95 3.75 -5.09
CA TYR A 220 -4.39 2.75 -6.03
C TYR A 220 -5.84 2.39 -5.77
N LYS A 221 -6.58 2.17 -6.86
CA LYS A 221 -7.94 1.64 -6.85
C LYS A 221 -8.11 0.64 -7.98
N ASN A 222 -8.73 -0.50 -7.68
CA ASN A 222 -9.27 -1.38 -8.70
C ASN A 222 -10.49 -0.74 -9.36
N ASP A 223 -10.57 -0.83 -10.67
CA ASP A 223 -11.83 -0.65 -11.38
C ASP A 223 -12.68 -1.91 -11.20
N THR A 224 -13.99 -1.71 -11.09
CA THR A 224 -15.02 -2.75 -11.13
C THR A 224 -14.93 -3.69 -12.33
N SER A 225 -14.32 -3.26 -13.45
CA SER A 225 -14.11 -4.10 -14.64
C SER A 225 -12.85 -4.98 -14.58
N GLY A 226 -12.06 -4.89 -13.51
CA GLY A 226 -10.77 -5.60 -13.35
C GLY A 226 -9.56 -4.82 -13.85
N GLY A 227 -9.75 -3.55 -14.25
CA GLY A 227 -8.67 -2.60 -14.49
C GLY A 227 -8.12 -1.99 -13.20
N GLY A 228 -7.14 -1.10 -13.33
CA GLY A 228 -6.56 -0.37 -12.19
C GLY A 228 -6.31 1.09 -12.51
N ASP A 229 -6.33 1.89 -11.46
CA ASP A 229 -6.03 3.31 -11.43
C ASP A 229 -4.99 3.54 -10.32
N LEU A 230 -3.87 4.18 -10.68
CA LEU A 230 -2.70 4.35 -9.83
C LEU A 230 -2.17 5.76 -9.98
N ASP A 231 -2.16 6.50 -8.87
CA ASP A 231 -1.45 7.76 -8.74
C ASP A 231 -0.22 7.57 -7.86
N PHE A 232 0.87 8.24 -8.23
CA PHE A 232 2.10 8.26 -7.47
C PHE A 232 2.75 9.63 -7.60
N ALA A 233 3.13 10.22 -6.49
CA ALA A 233 3.85 11.49 -6.47
C ALA A 233 5.01 11.43 -5.49
N MET A 234 6.13 12.04 -5.86
CA MET A 234 7.34 12.16 -5.04
C MET A 234 7.79 13.62 -5.02
N HIS A 235 8.25 14.06 -3.86
CA HIS A 235 8.94 15.32 -3.66
C HIS A 235 10.23 15.06 -2.91
N ASN A 236 11.35 15.30 -3.57
CA ASN A 236 12.65 15.27 -2.94
C ASN A 236 12.84 16.55 -2.13
N THR A 237 12.73 16.44 -0.82
CA THR A 237 12.82 17.56 0.12
C THR A 237 14.24 18.13 0.26
N THR A 238 15.25 17.42 -0.27
CA THR A 238 16.65 17.87 -0.27
C THR A 238 16.98 18.66 -1.53
N SER A 239 16.64 18.15 -2.72
CA SER A 239 16.91 18.83 -4.00
C SER A 239 15.81 19.82 -4.39
N GLY A 240 14.56 19.54 -4.02
CA GLY A 240 13.36 20.25 -4.47
C GLY A 240 12.68 19.60 -5.68
N ASP A 241 13.23 18.49 -6.19
CA ASP A 241 12.69 17.81 -7.37
C ASP A 241 11.31 17.23 -7.09
N ARG A 242 10.42 17.32 -8.09
CA ARG A 242 9.08 16.73 -8.00
C ARG A 242 8.80 15.82 -9.18
N PHE A 243 8.03 14.78 -8.90
CA PHE A 243 7.64 13.78 -9.87
C PHE A 243 6.22 13.32 -9.57
N ALA A 244 5.39 13.17 -10.59
CA ALA A 244 4.03 12.66 -10.49
C ALA A 244 3.70 11.76 -11.68
N VAL A 245 2.98 10.67 -11.39
CA VAL A 245 2.52 9.65 -12.34
C VAL A 245 1.04 9.42 -12.09
N HIS A 246 0.28 9.35 -13.17
CA HIS A 246 -1.08 8.84 -13.18
C HIS A 246 -1.13 7.72 -14.22
N SER A 247 -1.31 6.49 -13.75
CA SER A 247 -1.29 5.27 -14.56
C SER A 247 -2.62 4.51 -14.48
N ARG A 248 -3.16 4.14 -15.63
CA ARG A 248 -4.46 3.47 -15.77
C ARG A 248 -4.37 2.32 -16.74
N TRP A 249 -5.00 1.19 -16.41
CA TRP A 249 -5.07 0.03 -17.29
C TRP A 249 -6.41 -0.68 -17.24
N LYS A 250 -6.75 -1.33 -18.35
CA LYS A 250 -7.91 -2.22 -18.46
C LYS A 250 -7.54 -3.63 -18.02
N ASN A 251 -8.54 -4.45 -17.75
CA ASN A 251 -8.37 -5.86 -17.41
C ASN A 251 -7.65 -6.67 -18.50
N ASP A 252 -7.70 -6.23 -19.77
CA ASP A 252 -6.94 -6.85 -20.86
C ASP A 252 -5.46 -6.42 -20.93
N GLY A 253 -5.02 -5.59 -19.97
CA GLY A 253 -3.64 -5.14 -19.81
C GLY A 253 -3.28 -3.89 -20.61
N ARG A 254 -4.12 -3.40 -21.52
CA ARG A 254 -3.87 -2.12 -22.22
C ARG A 254 -3.93 -0.96 -21.24
N GLY A 255 -3.00 -0.03 -21.34
CA GLY A 255 -2.97 1.10 -20.43
C GLY A 255 -2.25 2.32 -20.95
N ARG A 256 -2.22 3.33 -20.08
CA ARG A 256 -1.59 4.63 -20.29
C ARG A 256 -1.04 5.13 -18.97
N ALA A 257 0.13 5.75 -19.02
CA ALA A 257 0.67 6.51 -17.93
C ALA A 257 1.03 7.91 -18.40
N ASP A 258 0.56 8.90 -17.64
CA ASP A 258 0.85 10.31 -17.83
C ASP A 258 1.72 10.78 -16.67
N VAL A 259 2.78 11.50 -17.00
CA VAL A 259 3.85 11.86 -16.07
C VAL A 259 4.17 13.33 -16.16
N THR A 260 4.39 13.94 -15.00
CA THR A 260 4.99 15.27 -14.90
C THR A 260 6.19 15.22 -13.98
N ALA A 261 7.32 15.73 -14.46
CA ALA A 261 8.51 15.95 -13.67
C ALA A 261 8.80 17.45 -13.60
N LEU A 262 9.26 17.89 -12.44
CA LEU A 262 9.82 19.22 -12.23
C LEU A 262 11.20 19.06 -11.58
N PRO A 263 12.24 18.84 -12.38
CA PRO A 263 13.61 18.83 -11.90
C PRO A 263 14.03 20.26 -11.53
N THR A 264 14.82 20.38 -10.48
CA THR A 264 15.29 21.65 -9.94
C THR A 264 16.18 22.36 -10.96
N GLY A 265 15.83 23.61 -11.28
CA GLY A 265 16.53 24.40 -12.28
C GLY A 265 16.10 24.15 -13.74
N TYR A 266 15.10 23.31 -13.97
CA TYR A 266 14.54 23.03 -15.30
C TYR A 266 13.06 23.43 -15.40
N THR A 267 12.58 23.64 -16.62
CA THR A 267 11.15 23.73 -16.89
C THR A 267 10.49 22.36 -16.67
N SER A 268 9.21 22.37 -16.30
CA SER A 268 8.45 21.12 -16.16
C SER A 268 8.46 20.31 -17.45
N ILE A 269 8.66 19.01 -17.32
CA ILE A 269 8.63 18.04 -18.41
C ILE A 269 7.38 17.19 -18.22
N SER A 270 6.57 17.06 -19.27
CA SER A 270 5.43 16.15 -19.29
C SER A 270 5.65 15.04 -20.31
N VAL A 271 5.33 13.82 -19.92
CA VAL A 271 5.54 12.61 -20.72
C VAL A 271 4.26 11.78 -20.69
N SER A 272 3.93 11.15 -21.80
CA SER A 272 2.79 10.24 -21.88
C SER A 272 3.16 9.01 -22.69
N GLU A 273 2.87 7.84 -22.14
CA GLU A 273 3.08 6.56 -22.82
C GLU A 273 1.83 5.71 -22.73
N CYS A 274 1.44 5.11 -23.86
CA CYS A 274 0.42 4.08 -23.91
C CYS A 274 1.04 2.75 -24.34
N TRP A 275 0.52 1.65 -23.78
CA TRP A 275 0.93 0.30 -24.13
C TRP A 275 -0.26 -0.59 -24.51
N GLY A 276 0.03 -1.58 -25.35
CA GLY A 276 -0.93 -2.59 -25.79
C GLY A 276 -1.21 -3.66 -24.73
N ALA A 277 -2.05 -4.64 -25.07
CA ALA A 277 -2.15 -5.87 -24.28
C ALA A 277 -0.81 -6.63 -24.31
N ALA A 278 -0.68 -7.71 -23.53
CA ALA A 278 0.52 -8.56 -23.52
C ALA A 278 1.05 -8.78 -24.97
N PRO A 279 2.34 -8.50 -25.25
CA PRO A 279 3.46 -8.38 -24.30
C PRO A 279 3.72 -6.97 -23.73
N PHE A 280 2.71 -6.09 -23.73
CA PHE A 280 2.79 -4.72 -23.16
C PHE A 280 3.79 -3.83 -23.89
N ASN A 281 3.75 -3.87 -25.22
CA ASN A 281 4.59 -3.02 -26.03
C ASN A 281 4.02 -1.60 -26.13
N VAL A 282 4.89 -0.60 -26.22
CA VAL A 282 4.55 0.80 -26.49
C VAL A 282 3.75 0.89 -27.78
N VAL A 283 2.60 1.56 -27.73
CA VAL A 283 1.79 1.91 -28.91
C VAL A 283 1.77 3.42 -29.17
N TYR A 284 2.10 4.21 -28.17
CA TYR A 284 2.22 5.66 -28.27
C TYR A 284 3.16 6.20 -27.20
N PHE A 285 3.97 7.18 -27.58
CA PHE A 285 4.82 7.95 -26.67
C PHE A 285 4.91 9.40 -27.15
N THR A 286 4.89 10.32 -26.20
CA THR A 286 5.18 11.75 -26.42
C THR A 286 5.84 12.35 -25.18
N SER A 287 6.68 13.35 -25.39
CA SER A 287 7.23 14.20 -24.33
C SER A 287 7.21 15.67 -24.74
N THR A 288 7.11 16.59 -23.80
CA THR A 288 7.27 18.03 -24.07
C THR A 288 8.71 18.37 -24.51
N GLU A 289 9.69 17.55 -24.13
CA GLU A 289 11.08 17.67 -24.57
C GLU A 289 11.41 16.54 -25.55
N LYS A 290 11.89 16.92 -26.74
CA LYS A 290 12.15 15.96 -27.84
C LYS A 290 13.60 15.53 -27.92
N ALA A 291 14.51 16.30 -27.33
CA ALA A 291 15.87 15.84 -27.11
C ALA A 291 15.81 14.65 -26.15
N ALA A 292 16.53 13.57 -26.47
CA ALA A 292 16.63 12.43 -25.57
C ALA A 292 17.44 12.84 -24.33
N ILE A 293 16.75 13.31 -23.29
CA ILE A 293 17.32 13.63 -21.98
C ILE A 293 16.88 12.53 -21.02
N ALA A 294 17.80 11.60 -20.76
CA ALA A 294 17.55 10.44 -19.91
C ALA A 294 16.24 9.73 -20.30
N PHE A 295 15.45 9.27 -19.33
CA PHE A 295 14.20 8.56 -19.54
C PHE A 295 12.95 9.47 -19.50
N TRP A 296 13.15 10.80 -19.40
CA TRP A 296 12.07 11.78 -19.26
C TRP A 296 11.70 12.46 -20.58
N ALA A 297 12.45 12.21 -21.65
CA ALA A 297 12.31 12.97 -22.87
C ALA A 297 12.74 12.14 -24.08
N GLY A 298 12.13 12.42 -25.22
CA GLY A 298 12.39 11.69 -26.44
C GLY A 298 11.46 12.09 -27.59
N PRO A 299 11.78 11.66 -28.82
CA PRO A 299 10.95 11.92 -29.97
C PRO A 299 9.62 11.19 -29.85
N ASP A 300 8.58 11.75 -30.48
CA ASP A 300 7.28 11.10 -30.57
C ASP A 300 7.38 9.76 -31.27
N SER A 301 6.58 8.80 -30.81
CA SER A 301 6.55 7.47 -31.38
C SER A 301 5.16 6.85 -31.32
N GLY A 302 4.80 6.08 -32.34
CA GLY A 302 3.50 5.42 -32.42
C GLY A 302 2.34 6.37 -32.74
N ALA A 303 1.12 6.01 -32.34
CA ALA A 303 -0.09 6.76 -32.67
C ALA A 303 -1.04 6.87 -31.47
N GLU A 304 -1.39 8.10 -31.08
CA GLU A 304 -2.25 8.36 -29.92
C GLU A 304 -3.63 7.69 -30.04
N ALA A 305 -4.14 7.54 -31.26
CA ALA A 305 -5.40 6.83 -31.52
C ALA A 305 -5.39 5.35 -31.07
N GLN A 306 -4.23 4.78 -30.75
CA GLN A 306 -4.10 3.42 -30.21
C GLN A 306 -4.17 3.38 -28.67
N CYS A 307 -4.18 4.52 -27.99
CA CYS A 307 -4.29 4.60 -26.55
C CYS A 307 -5.66 4.11 -26.04
N ALA A 308 -5.65 3.32 -24.95
CA ALA A 308 -6.86 2.85 -24.31
C ALA A 308 -7.57 3.91 -23.45
N TYR A 309 -6.85 4.98 -23.10
CA TYR A 309 -7.27 6.10 -22.25
C TYR A 309 -6.85 7.44 -22.88
N SER A 310 -7.64 8.49 -22.64
CA SER A 310 -7.25 9.89 -22.91
C SER A 310 -6.19 10.37 -21.91
N PRO A 311 -5.46 11.45 -22.20
CA PRO A 311 -4.50 12.01 -21.24
C PRO A 311 -5.20 12.36 -19.93
N ALA A 312 -4.51 12.15 -18.81
CA ALA A 312 -4.88 12.70 -17.50
C ALA A 312 -3.75 13.56 -16.95
N ASP A 313 -4.10 14.50 -16.08
CA ASP A 313 -3.13 15.33 -15.38
C ASP A 313 -2.69 14.62 -14.08
N PRO A 314 -1.41 14.25 -13.93
CA PRO A 314 -0.90 13.66 -12.70
C PRO A 314 -0.70 14.69 -11.57
N SER A 315 -0.87 15.99 -11.83
CA SER A 315 -0.60 17.06 -10.85
C SER A 315 -1.62 17.16 -9.72
N GLU A 316 -2.75 16.45 -9.80
CA GLU A 316 -3.76 16.44 -8.73
C GLU A 316 -3.24 15.82 -7.43
N MET A 317 -2.18 15.01 -7.50
CA MET A 317 -1.51 14.44 -6.33
C MET A 317 -0.15 15.10 -6.11
N THR A 318 -0.01 15.80 -4.97
CA THR A 318 1.24 16.48 -4.60
C THR A 318 1.80 15.91 -3.30
N ALA A 319 3.05 15.44 -3.36
CA ALA A 319 3.79 15.12 -2.16
C ALA A 319 4.23 16.42 -1.45
N PRO A 320 4.04 16.52 -0.12
CA PRO A 320 4.36 17.71 0.66
C PRO A 320 5.87 17.99 0.70
#